data_AF-A0A3N5NKL9-F1
#
_entry.id   AF-A0A3N5NKL9-F1
#
_cell.length_a   1.000
_cell.length_b   1.000
_cell.length_c   1.000
_cell.angle_alpha   90.00
_cell.angle_beta   90.00
_cell.angle_gamma   90.00
#
_symmetry.space_group_name_H-M   'P 1'
#
loop_
_entity.id
_entity.type
_entity.pdbx_description
1 polymer ?
#
loop_
_entity_poly.entity_id
_entity_poly.type
_entity_poly.pdbx_seq_one_letter_code
_entity_poly.pdbx_strand_id
1 'polypeptide(L)'
;MSAAPTGLNKAKQKGVCLKSKTRIDEVIMALASPSEPSQLQPVQVKDSVISAKHLTKKFGDETAVQDVSFDVPRSSIFGFIGPSGSGKTTTIRLLTGVYTPTDGQVIVFDSNPAEFSQGERARLGYMPQLFVLYPNLTVWENLNFAASLYGMSLFRGKRLKEALTFVELYEHRSKLARNISGGMLRRLSLA
;
A
#
# COMPACT_ATOMS: atom_id res chain seq x y z
N MET A 1 6.97 -32.40 -59.30
CA MET A 1 6.13 -31.20 -59.15
C MET A 1 6.30 -30.74 -57.71
N SER A 2 7.20 -29.80 -57.38
CA SER A 2 7.08 -28.33 -57.56
C SER A 2 5.89 -27.79 -56.73
N ALA A 3 5.98 -26.82 -55.82
CA ALA A 3 7.04 -25.96 -55.28
C ALA A 3 6.59 -25.43 -53.88
N ALA A 4 7.53 -24.87 -53.11
CA ALA A 4 7.34 -24.12 -51.85
C ALA A 4 7.00 -22.63 -52.11
N PRO A 5 7.02 -21.70 -51.12
CA PRO A 5 6.38 -21.63 -49.80
C PRO A 5 5.64 -20.28 -49.57
N THR A 6 4.90 -20.13 -48.48
CA THR A 6 4.56 -18.80 -47.92
C THR A 6 4.85 -18.80 -46.43
N GLY A 7 5.74 -17.90 -46.02
CA GLY A 7 6.43 -17.93 -44.74
C GLY A 7 5.60 -17.44 -43.56
N LEU A 8 5.93 -17.98 -42.38
CA LEU A 8 5.79 -17.25 -41.13
C LEU A 8 7.13 -17.30 -40.39
N ASN A 9 7.51 -16.13 -39.90
CA ASN A 9 8.85 -15.72 -39.55
C ASN A 9 9.26 -16.23 -38.15
N LYS A 10 10.48 -16.76 -38.05
CA LYS A 10 11.13 -17.13 -36.78
C LYS A 10 11.47 -15.86 -36.00
N ALA A 11 10.67 -15.50 -35.00
CA ALA A 11 11.09 -14.52 -34.00
C ALA A 11 11.87 -15.22 -32.88
N LYS A 12 13.20 -15.10 -32.94
CA LYS A 12 14.13 -15.36 -31.83
C LYS A 12 13.64 -14.61 -30.59
N GLN A 13 13.16 -15.33 -29.57
CA GLN A 13 13.17 -14.80 -28.21
C GLN A 13 14.63 -14.68 -27.77
N LYS A 14 15.20 -13.49 -27.93
CA LYS A 14 16.41 -13.11 -27.21
C LYS A 14 15.98 -12.89 -25.76
N GLY A 15 16.31 -13.86 -24.90
CA GLY A 15 16.29 -13.65 -23.45
C GLY A 15 17.21 -12.48 -23.12
N VAL A 16 16.63 -11.39 -22.62
CA VAL A 16 17.41 -10.34 -21.98
C VAL A 16 17.58 -10.75 -20.53
N CYS A 17 18.76 -11.30 -20.24
CA CYS A 17 19.27 -11.43 -18.89
C CYS A 17 19.49 -10.01 -18.34
N LEU A 18 18.57 -9.53 -17.50
CA LEU A 18 18.74 -8.27 -16.77
C LEU A 18 19.78 -8.48 -15.67
N LYS A 19 21.06 -8.34 -16.04
CA LYS A 19 22.17 -8.22 -15.10
C LYS A 19 22.14 -6.82 -14.47
N SER A 20 22.11 -6.81 -13.14
CA SER A 20 22.55 -5.75 -12.21
C SER A 20 22.03 -4.31 -12.38
N LYS A 21 21.50 -3.76 -11.28
CA LYS A 21 21.26 -2.33 -10.99
C LYS A 21 20.20 -1.65 -11.87
N THR A 22 18.95 -1.61 -11.40
CA THR A 22 17.93 -0.72 -11.99
C THR A 22 17.38 0.22 -10.92
N ARG A 23 17.51 1.54 -11.20
CA ARG A 23 17.00 2.67 -10.42
C ARG A 23 15.47 2.69 -10.45
N ILE A 24 14.86 3.30 -9.45
CA ILE A 24 13.39 3.40 -9.27
C ILE A 24 12.74 4.36 -10.28
N ASP A 25 13.51 4.98 -11.19
CA ASP A 25 13.04 6.03 -12.09
C ASP A 25 12.13 5.57 -13.25
N GLU A 26 11.84 4.27 -13.41
CA GLU A 26 11.25 3.74 -14.67
C GLU A 26 9.80 3.23 -14.63
N VAL A 27 9.03 3.41 -13.54
CA VAL A 27 7.65 2.85 -13.51
C VAL A 27 6.61 3.84 -12.99
N ILE A 28 6.33 4.87 -13.77
CA ILE A 28 5.14 5.72 -13.62
C ILE A 28 4.22 5.46 -14.83
N MET A 29 3.19 4.64 -14.63
CA MET A 29 2.06 4.52 -15.56
C MET A 29 0.83 5.10 -14.89
N ALA A 30 0.61 6.39 -15.13
CA ALA A 30 -0.70 7.02 -14.93
C ALA A 30 -1.60 6.61 -16.11
N LEU A 31 -2.83 6.18 -15.83
CA LEU A 31 -3.87 6.05 -16.84
C LEU A 31 -4.32 7.44 -17.30
N ALA A 32 -3.50 8.05 -18.16
CA ALA A 32 -3.87 9.12 -19.07
C ALA A 32 -3.28 8.77 -20.44
N SER A 33 -4.01 9.11 -21.50
CA SER A 33 -3.75 8.82 -22.93
C SER A 33 -2.28 8.88 -23.37
N PRO A 34 -1.86 8.05 -24.35
CA PRO A 34 -0.46 7.91 -24.75
C PRO A 34 0.03 9.14 -25.51
N SER A 35 0.72 10.03 -24.81
CA SER A 35 1.64 11.00 -25.39
C SER A 35 3.03 10.80 -24.77
N GLU A 36 4.04 10.84 -25.63
CA GLU A 36 5.45 10.46 -25.45
C GLU A 36 6.15 10.84 -24.12
N PRO A 37 7.23 10.11 -23.73
CA PRO A 37 7.86 10.23 -22.42
C PRO A 37 8.64 11.54 -22.26
N SER A 38 7.96 12.57 -21.77
CA SER A 38 8.60 13.76 -21.19
C SER A 38 9.05 13.44 -19.77
N GLN A 39 10.30 13.81 -19.45
CA GLN A 39 10.97 13.61 -18.18
C GLN A 39 10.06 13.78 -16.95
N LEU A 40 10.11 12.82 -16.03
CA LEU A 40 9.36 12.80 -14.79
C LEU A 40 9.85 13.93 -13.86
N GLN A 41 9.32 15.13 -14.06
CA GLN A 41 9.42 16.19 -13.07
C GLN A 41 8.41 15.91 -11.95
N PRO A 42 8.77 16.14 -10.67
CA PRO A 42 7.82 16.01 -9.57
C PRO A 42 6.68 17.00 -9.82
N VAL A 43 5.50 16.47 -10.14
CA VAL A 43 4.30 17.30 -10.28
C VAL A 43 3.98 17.85 -8.90
N GLN A 44 4.33 19.11 -8.64
CA GLN A 44 3.91 19.83 -7.44
C GLN A 44 2.40 20.07 -7.54
N VAL A 45 1.62 19.10 -7.05
CA VAL A 45 0.16 19.21 -6.98
C VAL A 45 -0.18 20.05 -5.75
N LYS A 46 -0.91 21.15 -5.97
CA LYS A 46 -1.29 22.17 -4.97
C LYS A 46 -2.11 21.61 -3.78
N ASP A 47 -2.56 20.34 -3.85
CA ASP A 47 -3.43 19.66 -2.88
C ASP A 47 -2.94 18.25 -2.50
N SER A 48 -1.62 18.04 -2.43
CA SER A 48 -1.04 16.75 -2.01
C SER A 48 -1.31 16.46 -0.53
N VAL A 49 -1.78 15.25 -0.23
CA VAL A 49 -1.98 14.77 1.15
C VAL A 49 -0.77 14.00 1.67
N ILE A 50 0.10 13.52 0.78
CA ILE A 50 1.40 12.92 1.09
C ILE A 50 2.44 13.58 0.19
N SER A 51 3.57 13.97 0.78
CA SER A 51 4.74 14.44 0.05
C SER A 51 5.98 13.71 0.58
N ALA A 52 6.70 13.05 -0.30
CA ALA A 52 7.98 12.40 -0.02
C ALA A 52 9.06 13.06 -0.86
N LYS A 53 10.15 13.51 -0.23
CA LYS A 53 11.27 14.20 -0.88
C LYS A 53 12.57 13.51 -0.53
N HIS A 54 13.27 13.01 -1.54
CA HIS A 54 14.56 12.32 -1.42
C HIS A 54 14.55 11.19 -0.38
N LEU A 55 13.42 10.51 -0.26
CA LEU A 55 13.14 9.58 0.83
C LEU A 55 14.08 8.38 0.74
N THR A 56 14.89 8.20 1.78
CA THR A 56 15.87 7.11 1.87
C THR A 56 15.70 6.37 3.19
N LYS A 57 15.74 5.04 3.15
CA LYS A 57 15.73 4.18 4.34
C LYS A 57 16.77 3.09 4.24
N LYS A 58 17.69 3.08 5.20
CA LYS A 58 18.72 2.06 5.40
C LYS A 58 18.46 1.24 6.66
N PHE A 59 18.85 -0.03 6.62
CA PHE A 59 18.89 -0.96 7.74
C PHE A 59 20.31 -1.53 7.81
N GLY A 60 21.16 -0.94 8.67
CA GLY A 60 22.59 -1.21 8.62
C GLY A 60 23.15 -0.85 7.24
N ASP A 61 23.79 -1.81 6.59
CA ASP A 61 24.40 -1.63 5.26
C ASP A 61 23.40 -1.78 4.10
N GLU A 62 22.20 -2.30 4.35
CA GLU A 62 21.19 -2.51 3.31
C GLU A 62 20.36 -1.25 3.10
N THR A 63 20.27 -0.77 1.86
CA THR A 63 19.39 0.35 1.48
C THR A 63 18.09 -0.19 0.92
N ALA A 64 17.01 -0.11 1.70
CA ALA A 64 15.69 -0.64 1.33
C ALA A 64 14.85 0.34 0.51
N VAL A 65 15.08 1.64 0.67
CA VAL A 65 14.49 2.73 -0.14
C VAL A 65 15.60 3.73 -0.40
N GLN A 66 15.79 4.14 -1.66
CA GLN A 66 16.88 5.03 -2.06
C GLN A 66 16.35 6.21 -2.87
N ASP A 67 16.47 7.41 -2.31
CA ASP A 67 16.21 8.70 -2.97
C ASP A 67 14.88 8.76 -3.75
N VAL A 68 13.79 8.36 -3.10
CA VAL A 68 12.47 8.32 -3.73
C VAL A 68 11.71 9.61 -3.45
N SER A 69 11.25 10.28 -4.51
CA SER A 69 10.42 11.49 -4.41
C SER A 69 9.09 11.31 -5.14
N PHE A 70 7.99 11.61 -4.46
CA PHE A 70 6.64 11.60 -5.05
C PHE A 70 5.67 12.40 -4.20
N ASP A 71 4.59 12.81 -4.83
CA ASP A 71 3.45 13.49 -4.20
C ASP A 71 2.18 12.68 -4.47
N VAL A 72 1.33 12.51 -3.45
CA VAL A 72 0.03 11.84 -3.58
C VAL A 72 -1.08 12.88 -3.41
N PRO A 73 -1.88 13.16 -4.45
CA PRO A 73 -3.01 14.07 -4.36
C PRO A 73 -4.08 13.56 -3.39
N ARG A 74 -4.80 14.47 -2.76
CA ARG A 74 -6.01 14.13 -2.00
C ARG A 74 -7.01 13.38 -2.90
N SER A 75 -7.75 12.43 -2.31
CA SER A 75 -8.81 11.67 -2.98
C SER A 75 -8.33 10.84 -4.19
N SER A 76 -7.07 10.40 -4.18
CA SER A 76 -6.50 9.55 -5.22
C SER A 76 -6.23 8.13 -4.72
N ILE A 77 -6.15 7.18 -5.64
CA ILE A 77 -5.62 5.84 -5.38
C ILE A 77 -4.22 5.80 -5.96
N PHE A 78 -3.23 5.62 -5.08
CA PHE A 78 -1.81 5.53 -5.46
C PHE A 78 -1.27 4.14 -5.10
N GLY A 79 -0.53 3.53 -6.02
CA GLY A 79 -0.02 2.17 -5.87
C GLY A 79 1.46 2.07 -6.19
N PHE A 80 2.21 1.36 -5.34
CA PHE A 80 3.59 0.97 -5.63
C PHE A 80 3.61 -0.41 -6.29
N ILE A 81 4.26 -0.51 -7.46
CA ILE A 81 4.36 -1.76 -8.22
C ILE A 81 5.83 -2.14 -8.34
N GLY A 82 6.15 -3.43 -8.14
CA GLY A 82 7.52 -3.93 -8.24
C GLY A 82 7.67 -5.32 -7.62
N PRO A 83 8.82 -6.00 -7.84
CA PRO A 83 9.08 -7.33 -7.30
C PRO A 83 9.18 -7.36 -5.76
N SER A 84 9.05 -8.53 -5.14
CA SER A 84 9.32 -8.69 -3.71
C SER A 84 10.71 -8.17 -3.35
N GLY A 85 10.82 -7.43 -2.25
CA GLY A 85 12.09 -6.81 -1.83
C GLY A 85 12.36 -5.42 -2.43
N SER A 86 11.54 -4.91 -3.36
CA SER A 86 11.75 -3.59 -3.98
C SER A 86 11.47 -2.37 -3.06
N GLY A 87 11.34 -2.57 -1.75
CA GLY A 87 11.10 -1.47 -0.81
C GLY A 87 9.63 -1.05 -0.60
N LYS A 88 8.64 -1.59 -1.33
CA LYS A 88 7.21 -1.16 -1.23
C LYS A 88 6.68 -1.11 0.20
N THR A 89 6.79 -2.22 0.93
CA THR A 89 6.31 -2.31 2.31
C THR A 89 7.09 -1.36 3.22
N THR A 90 8.39 -1.17 2.96
CA THR A 90 9.22 -0.20 3.67
C THR A 90 8.74 1.22 3.43
N THR A 91 8.44 1.60 2.18
CA THR A 91 7.89 2.90 1.82
C THR A 91 6.56 3.15 2.53
N ILE A 92 5.62 2.20 2.50
CA ILE A 92 4.35 2.33 3.25
C ILE A 92 4.60 2.49 4.76
N ARG A 93 5.58 1.80 5.33
CA ARG A 93 5.95 1.95 6.75
C ARG A 93 6.57 3.30 7.08
N LEU A 94 7.27 3.93 6.13
CA LEU A 94 7.74 5.32 6.26
C LEU A 94 6.57 6.30 6.26
N LEU A 95 5.63 6.13 5.32
CA LEU A 95 4.44 6.99 5.21
C LEU A 95 3.52 6.88 6.44
N THR A 96 3.51 5.73 7.11
CA THR A 96 2.70 5.51 8.31
C THR A 96 3.43 5.89 9.61
N GLY A 97 4.69 6.31 9.53
CA GLY A 97 5.50 6.68 10.69
C GLY A 97 6.00 5.49 11.52
N VAL A 98 5.79 4.25 11.06
CA VAL A 98 6.34 3.04 11.70
C VAL A 98 7.86 3.02 11.57
N TYR A 99 8.39 3.53 10.46
CA TYR A 99 9.81 3.78 10.28
C TYR A 99 10.07 5.27 10.08
N THR A 100 11.17 5.75 10.66
CA THR A 100 11.73 7.06 10.34
C THR A 100 12.68 6.93 9.15
N PRO A 101 12.66 7.86 8.18
CA PRO A 101 13.66 7.92 7.11
C PRO A 101 15.08 7.97 7.68
N THR A 102 16.04 7.41 6.96
CA THR A 102 17.47 7.63 7.24
C THR A 102 17.93 8.97 6.67
N ASP A 103 17.35 9.37 5.54
CA ASP A 103 17.58 10.67 4.90
C ASP A 103 16.32 11.09 4.12
N GLY A 104 16.23 12.37 3.78
CA GLY A 104 15.07 12.99 3.13
C GLY A 104 13.93 13.29 4.10
N GLN A 105 12.76 13.59 3.54
CA GLN A 105 11.58 14.01 4.30
C GLN A 105 10.31 13.32 3.81
N VAL A 106 9.40 13.07 4.75
CA VAL A 106 8.02 12.65 4.48
C VAL A 106 7.06 13.54 5.27
N ILE A 107 6.02 14.02 4.59
CA ILE A 107 4.92 14.80 5.16
C ILE A 107 3.62 14.10 4.78
N VAL A 108 2.74 13.89 5.75
CA VAL A 108 1.41 13.30 5.56
C VAL A 108 0.40 14.14 6.33
N PHE A 109 -0.71 14.52 5.70
CA PHE A 109 -1.71 15.45 6.24
C PHE A 109 -1.21 16.83 6.72
N ASP A 110 0.02 17.24 6.35
CA ASP A 110 0.72 18.46 6.80
C ASP A 110 1.72 18.28 7.96
N SER A 111 1.96 17.06 8.45
CA SER A 111 2.94 16.81 9.53
C SER A 111 3.84 15.60 9.25
N ASN A 112 4.92 15.48 10.02
CA ASN A 112 5.78 14.30 9.97
C ASN A 112 5.06 13.10 10.62
N PRO A 113 4.88 11.97 9.92
CA PRO A 113 4.17 10.82 10.45
C PRO A 113 4.80 10.20 11.71
N ALA A 114 6.10 10.40 11.94
CA ALA A 114 6.74 9.97 13.19
C ALA A 114 6.23 10.75 14.42
N GLU A 115 5.72 11.98 14.22
CA GLU A 115 5.33 12.93 15.26
C GLU A 115 3.81 13.04 15.43
N PHE A 116 3.02 12.23 14.72
CA PHE A 116 1.56 12.30 14.74
C PHE A 116 0.98 12.30 16.16
N SER A 117 0.08 13.24 16.43
CA SER A 117 -0.83 13.17 17.57
C SER A 117 -1.76 11.96 17.48
N GLN A 118 -2.43 11.60 18.59
CA GLN A 118 -3.46 10.55 18.54
C GLN A 118 -4.56 10.85 17.51
N GLY A 119 -4.95 12.12 17.36
CA GLY A 119 -5.95 12.54 16.39
C GLY A 119 -5.50 12.36 14.94
N GLU A 120 -4.23 12.61 14.63
CA GLU A 120 -3.67 12.37 13.29
C GLU A 120 -3.55 10.88 12.99
N ARG A 121 -3.11 10.07 13.96
CA ARG A 121 -3.07 8.60 13.81
C ARG A 121 -4.47 8.02 13.56
N ALA A 122 -5.50 8.56 14.19
CA ALA A 122 -6.89 8.12 13.98
C ALA A 122 -7.43 8.42 12.56
N ARG A 123 -6.78 9.31 11.81
CA ARG A 123 -7.12 9.60 10.39
C ARG A 123 -6.44 8.65 9.41
N LEU A 124 -5.47 7.86 9.87
CA LEU A 124 -4.67 6.96 9.05
C LEU A 124 -5.08 5.49 9.29
N GLY A 125 -5.59 4.83 8.24
CA GLY A 125 -5.79 3.38 8.24
C GLY A 125 -4.58 2.65 7.68
N TYR A 126 -4.04 1.66 8.39
CA TYR A 126 -2.94 0.81 7.90
C TYR A 126 -3.29 -0.66 8.07
N MET A 127 -3.35 -1.39 6.95
CA MET A 127 -3.55 -2.83 6.93
C MET A 127 -2.21 -3.53 6.61
N PRO A 128 -1.53 -4.11 7.61
CA PRO A 128 -0.28 -4.84 7.38
C PRO A 128 -0.49 -6.11 6.54
N GLN A 129 0.62 -6.71 6.11
CA GLN A 129 0.60 -7.97 5.37
C GLN A 129 0.12 -9.15 6.24
N LEU A 130 0.55 -9.20 7.51
CA LEU A 130 0.11 -10.20 8.48
C LEU A 130 -1.13 -9.72 9.23
N PHE A 131 -2.02 -10.66 9.57
CA PHE A 131 -3.24 -10.34 10.31
C PHE A 131 -2.93 -9.96 11.75
N VAL A 132 -3.45 -8.82 12.19
CA VAL A 132 -3.42 -8.39 13.60
C VAL A 132 -4.81 -8.59 14.19
N LEU A 133 -5.21 -9.86 14.29
CA LEU A 133 -6.52 -10.28 14.78
C LEU A 133 -6.36 -11.23 15.96
N TYR A 134 -7.31 -11.21 16.88
CA TYR A 134 -7.35 -12.06 18.07
C TYR A 134 -8.12 -13.35 17.74
N PRO A 135 -7.44 -14.51 17.65
CA PRO A 135 -8.04 -15.76 17.17
C PRO A 135 -9.16 -16.30 18.07
N ASN A 136 -9.10 -15.98 19.37
CA ASN A 136 -10.07 -16.42 20.37
C ASN A 136 -11.22 -15.43 20.58
N LEU A 137 -11.23 -14.31 19.86
CA LEU A 137 -12.35 -13.40 19.81
C LEU A 137 -13.18 -13.68 18.56
N THR A 138 -14.49 -13.43 18.66
CA THR A 138 -15.39 -13.44 17.51
C THR A 138 -15.06 -12.32 16.52
N VAL A 139 -15.59 -12.41 15.30
CA VAL A 139 -15.50 -11.34 14.29
C VAL A 139 -16.03 -10.01 14.88
N TRP A 140 -17.17 -10.05 15.57
CA TRP A 140 -17.75 -8.89 16.23
C TRP A 140 -16.83 -8.32 17.32
N GLU A 141 -16.30 -9.17 18.19
CA GLU A 141 -15.43 -8.76 19.29
C GLU A 141 -14.11 -8.19 18.79
N ASN A 142 -13.51 -8.75 17.73
CA ASN A 142 -12.31 -8.21 17.11
C ASN A 142 -12.53 -6.77 16.63
N LEU A 143 -13.61 -6.54 15.88
CA LEU A 143 -13.91 -5.21 15.36
C LEU A 143 -14.27 -4.23 16.49
N ASN A 144 -15.02 -4.69 17.49
CA ASN A 144 -15.39 -3.87 18.64
C ASN A 144 -14.17 -3.53 19.53
N PHE A 145 -13.24 -4.46 19.66
CA PHE A 145 -11.96 -4.23 20.34
C PHE A 145 -11.14 -3.17 19.60
N ALA A 146 -10.95 -3.32 18.29
CA ALA A 146 -10.26 -2.33 17.47
C ALA A 146 -10.90 -0.94 17.60
N ALA A 147 -12.23 -0.85 17.48
CA ALA A 147 -12.95 0.41 17.63
C ALA A 147 -12.78 1.06 19.02
N SER A 148 -12.56 0.26 20.07
CA SER A 148 -12.24 0.75 21.42
C SER A 148 -10.88 1.42 21.48
N LEU A 149 -9.88 0.82 20.83
CA LEU A 149 -8.53 1.36 20.80
C LEU A 149 -8.46 2.71 20.07
N TYR A 150 -9.30 2.91 19.06
CA TYR A 150 -9.45 4.19 18.35
C TYR A 150 -10.36 5.21 19.08
N GLY A 151 -10.77 4.93 20.33
CA GLY A 151 -11.55 5.87 21.13
C GLY A 151 -12.99 6.09 20.65
N MET A 152 -13.55 5.17 19.85
CA MET A 152 -14.93 5.29 19.40
C MET A 152 -15.91 5.13 20.57
N SER A 153 -16.98 5.93 20.59
CA SER A 153 -18.06 5.87 21.59
C SER A 153 -18.64 4.46 21.75
N LEU A 154 -19.15 4.14 22.94
CA LEU A 154 -19.85 2.88 23.22
C LEU A 154 -21.09 2.66 22.33
N PHE A 155 -21.70 3.74 21.82
CA PHE A 155 -22.85 3.69 20.91
C PHE A 155 -22.45 3.47 19.43
N ARG A 156 -21.36 2.73 19.18
CA ARG A 156 -20.80 2.47 17.84
C ARG A 156 -21.37 1.25 17.11
N GLY A 157 -22.28 0.50 17.74
CA GLY A 157 -22.78 -0.77 17.19
C GLY A 157 -23.34 -0.66 15.76
N LYS A 158 -24.02 0.45 15.43
CA LYS A 158 -24.52 0.70 14.06
C LYS A 158 -23.38 0.77 13.05
N ARG A 159 -22.31 1.51 13.36
CA ARG A 159 -21.14 1.70 12.48
C ARG A 159 -20.34 0.41 12.31
N LEU A 160 -20.20 -0.38 13.37
CA LEU A 160 -19.58 -1.71 13.31
C LEU A 160 -20.39 -2.67 12.43
N LYS A 161 -21.72 -2.64 12.54
CA LYS A 161 -22.60 -3.41 11.66
C LYS A 161 -22.42 -2.99 10.21
N GLU A 162 -22.42 -1.68 9.92
CA GLU A 162 -22.20 -1.15 8.57
C GLU A 162 -20.85 -1.62 7.99
N ALA A 163 -19.76 -1.55 8.76
CA ALA A 163 -18.44 -2.01 8.33
C ALA A 163 -18.41 -3.52 8.04
N LEU A 164 -18.99 -4.35 8.92
CA LEU A 164 -19.07 -5.80 8.68
C LEU A 164 -20.00 -6.17 7.52
N THR A 165 -21.06 -5.40 7.29
CA THR A 165 -21.92 -5.59 6.11
C THR A 165 -21.17 -5.23 4.84
N PHE A 166 -20.40 -4.12 4.83
CA PHE A 166 -19.58 -3.70 3.68
C PHE A 166 -18.57 -4.77 3.25
N VAL A 167 -17.95 -5.48 4.21
CA VAL A 167 -17.01 -6.56 3.92
C VAL A 167 -17.65 -7.96 3.87
N GLU A 168 -18.99 -8.03 3.85
CA GLU A 168 -19.77 -9.27 3.75
C GLU A 168 -19.49 -10.30 4.85
N LEU A 169 -19.33 -9.84 6.10
CA LEU A 169 -19.03 -10.67 7.27
C LEU A 169 -20.06 -10.58 8.40
N TYR A 170 -21.10 -9.75 8.28
CA TYR A 170 -22.07 -9.57 9.36
C TYR A 170 -22.80 -10.86 9.76
N GLU A 171 -23.11 -11.75 8.81
CA GLU A 171 -23.72 -13.05 9.09
C GLU A 171 -22.76 -14.03 9.81
N HIS A 172 -21.46 -13.74 9.79
CA HIS A 172 -20.43 -14.51 10.48
C HIS A 172 -19.93 -13.85 11.77
N ARG A 173 -20.58 -12.77 12.22
CA ARG A 173 -20.14 -11.94 13.36
C ARG A 173 -19.89 -12.73 14.65
N SER A 174 -20.62 -13.81 14.88
CA SER A 174 -20.52 -14.66 16.08
C SER A 174 -19.48 -15.78 15.96
N LYS A 175 -18.83 -15.96 14.79
CA LYS A 175 -17.77 -16.96 14.63
C LYS A 175 -16.47 -16.44 15.24
N LEU A 176 -15.70 -17.33 15.87
CA LEU A 176 -14.33 -17.06 16.27
C LEU A 176 -13.45 -16.78 15.06
N ALA A 177 -12.52 -15.83 15.17
CA ALA A 177 -11.61 -15.50 14.08
C ALA A 177 -10.75 -16.69 13.65
N ARG A 178 -10.37 -17.60 14.56
CA ARG A 178 -9.68 -18.84 14.19
C ARG A 178 -10.51 -19.83 13.35
N ASN A 179 -11.83 -19.66 13.31
CA ASN A 179 -12.77 -20.55 12.62
C ASN A 179 -13.27 -19.98 11.27
N ILE A 180 -12.67 -18.89 10.76
CA ILE A 180 -13.02 -18.32 9.45
C ILE A 180 -11.87 -18.50 8.47
N SER A 181 -12.15 -18.45 7.17
CA SER A 181 -11.12 -18.65 6.13
C SER A 181 -10.12 -17.49 6.09
N GLY A 182 -8.94 -17.71 5.49
CA GLY A 182 -7.94 -16.65 5.29
C GLY A 182 -8.49 -15.45 4.51
N GLY A 183 -9.37 -15.67 3.53
CA GLY A 183 -10.05 -14.60 2.82
C GLY A 183 -11.01 -13.80 3.71
N MET A 184 -11.71 -14.47 4.62
CA MET A 184 -12.56 -13.79 5.62
C MET A 184 -11.71 -13.03 6.64
N LEU A 185 -10.56 -13.56 7.07
CA LEU A 185 -9.61 -12.82 7.92
C LEU A 185 -9.13 -11.54 7.23
N ARG A 186 -8.83 -11.59 5.94
CA ARG A 186 -8.41 -10.40 5.16
C ARG A 186 -9.51 -9.34 5.08
N ARG A 187 -10.74 -9.76 4.86
CA ARG A 187 -11.91 -8.86 4.87
C ARG A 187 -12.18 -8.28 6.26
N LEU A 188 -12.00 -9.07 7.32
CA LEU A 188 -12.12 -8.58 8.70
C LEU A 188 -11.04 -7.56 9.04
N SER A 189 -9.80 -7.75 8.57
CA SER A 189 -8.73 -6.75 8.75
C SER A 189 -8.95 -5.46 7.96
N LEU A 190 -9.85 -5.45 6.97
CA LEU A 190 -10.21 -4.28 6.19
C LEU A 190 -11.39 -3.49 6.81
N ALA A 191 -12.25 -4.16 7.56
CA ALA A 191 -13.42 -3.57 8.23
C ALA A 191 -13.01 -2.72 9.44
#